data_AF-A0A2U9SX95-F1
#
_entry.id   AF-A0A2U9SX95-F1
#
_cell.length_a   1.000
_cell.length_b   1.000
_cell.length_c   1.000
_cell.angle_alpha   90.00
_cell.angle_beta   90.00
_cell.angle_gamma   90.00
#
_symmetry.space_group_name_H-M   'P 1'
#
loop_
_entity.id
_entity.type
_entity.pdbx_description
1 polymer ?
#
loop_
_entity_poly.entity_id
_entity_poly.type
_entity_poly.pdbx_seq_one_letter_code
_entity_poly.pdbx_strand_id
1 'polypeptide(L)'
;MERDAYGETLATVGVGAVTVGVAAMLLVDGVSLRYLMRVDATRLSEYVVALPRLHTVKSWLTFLLANISGSIWEELVFRYLPYVQFKSQPWLLVVAIIFSSAIFGMQHISSGWRQVTYSCALGCFFSALVWVTGSIWSSLAAHFVGNTFTLAIARPLLLRKLRGYSAPF
;
A
#
# COMPACT_ATOMS: atom_id res chain seq x y z
N MET A 1 -30.60 -13.33 19.70
CA MET A 1 -30.51 -12.00 20.34
C MET A 1 -29.08 -11.63 20.71
N GLU A 2 -28.34 -12.40 21.51
CA GLU A 2 -26.96 -12.04 21.91
C GLU A 2 -25.90 -12.29 20.81
N ARG A 3 -26.08 -13.32 19.96
CA ARG A 3 -25.24 -13.58 18.78
C ARG A 3 -25.39 -12.52 17.68
N ASP A 4 -26.57 -11.91 17.57
CA ASP A 4 -26.88 -10.93 16.53
C ASP A 4 -26.20 -9.59 16.85
N ALA A 5 -26.23 -9.18 18.12
CA ALA A 5 -25.53 -7.98 18.61
C ALA A 5 -23.99 -8.10 18.49
N TYR A 6 -23.43 -9.29 18.74
CA TYR A 6 -22.00 -9.54 18.57
C TYR A 6 -21.57 -9.51 17.10
N GLY A 7 -22.40 -10.05 16.19
CA GLY A 7 -22.20 -9.99 14.75
C GLY A 7 -22.23 -8.56 14.19
N GLU A 8 -23.18 -7.74 14.62
CA GLU A 8 -23.28 -6.32 14.23
C GLU A 8 -22.09 -5.50 14.74
N THR A 9 -21.64 -5.76 15.96
CA THR A 9 -20.48 -5.08 16.55
C THR A 9 -19.19 -5.41 15.78
N LEU A 10 -18.96 -6.69 15.45
CA LEU A 10 -17.81 -7.10 14.64
C LEU A 10 -17.86 -6.56 13.21
N ALA A 11 -19.04 -6.53 12.59
CA ALA A 11 -19.23 -5.97 11.26
C ALA A 11 -18.94 -4.46 11.25
N THR A 12 -19.38 -3.73 12.28
CA THR A 12 -19.18 -2.28 12.40
C THR A 12 -17.70 -1.94 12.65
N VAL A 13 -17.01 -2.69 13.51
CA VAL A 13 -15.56 -2.55 13.72
C VAL A 13 -14.76 -2.89 12.45
N GLY A 14 -15.18 -3.93 11.72
CA GLY A 14 -14.57 -4.30 10.44
C GLY A 14 -14.73 -3.22 9.36
N VAL A 15 -15.94 -2.70 9.17
CA VAL A 15 -16.25 -1.62 8.22
C VAL A 15 -15.51 -0.33 8.58
N GLY A 16 -15.43 0.00 9.88
CA GLY A 16 -14.66 1.15 10.36
C GLY A 16 -13.17 1.04 10.02
N ALA A 17 -12.55 -0.11 10.30
CA ALA A 17 -11.14 -0.34 10.01
C ALA A 17 -10.83 -0.26 8.51
N VAL A 18 -11.66 -0.87 7.66
CA VAL A 18 -11.53 -0.77 6.19
C VAL A 18 -11.63 0.68 5.74
N THR A 19 -12.61 1.42 6.24
CA THR A 19 -12.82 2.83 5.87
C THR A 19 -11.61 3.69 6.24
N VAL A 20 -11.06 3.52 7.45
CA VAL A 20 -9.85 4.23 7.90
C VAL A 20 -8.66 3.88 7.00
N GLY A 21 -8.45 2.60 6.70
CA GLY A 21 -7.35 2.15 5.84
C GLY A 21 -7.42 2.74 4.43
N VAL A 22 -8.59 2.65 3.79
CA VAL A 22 -8.83 3.21 2.46
C VAL A 22 -8.63 4.73 2.45
N ALA A 23 -9.23 5.44 3.41
CA ALA A 23 -9.12 6.90 3.47
C ALA A 23 -7.65 7.34 3.70
N ALA A 24 -6.95 6.69 4.62
CA ALA A 24 -5.54 6.99 4.90
C ALA A 24 -4.67 6.73 3.68
N MET A 25 -4.87 5.61 2.96
CA MET A 25 -4.08 5.33 1.77
C MET A 25 -4.37 6.31 0.63
N LEU A 26 -5.64 6.63 0.37
CA LEU A 26 -5.99 7.60 -0.68
C LEU A 26 -5.43 9.01 -0.40
N LEU A 27 -5.29 9.38 0.88
CA LEU A 27 -4.59 10.62 1.26
C LEU A 27 -3.10 10.55 0.92
N VAL A 28 -2.42 9.45 1.30
CA VAL A 28 -1.00 9.22 0.97
C VAL A 28 -0.78 9.22 -0.53
N ASP A 29 -1.62 8.52 -1.29
CA ASP A 29 -1.59 8.44 -2.74
C ASP A 29 -1.85 9.79 -3.40
N GLY A 30 -2.82 10.55 -2.90
CA GLY A 30 -3.13 11.89 -3.40
C GLY A 30 -1.98 12.87 -3.21
N VAL A 31 -1.32 12.83 -2.05
CA VAL A 31 -0.11 13.63 -1.77
C VAL A 31 1.05 13.18 -2.66
N SER A 32 1.27 11.87 -2.79
CA SER A 32 2.33 11.28 -3.61
C SER A 32 2.16 11.62 -5.09
N LEU A 33 0.93 11.53 -5.61
CA LEU A 33 0.60 11.92 -6.98
C LEU A 33 0.87 13.41 -7.20
N ARG A 34 0.46 14.29 -6.28
CA ARG A 34 0.75 15.74 -6.37
C ARG A 34 2.24 16.01 -6.38
N TYR A 35 3.02 15.28 -5.58
CA TYR A 35 4.48 15.38 -5.59
C TYR A 35 5.06 14.92 -6.94
N LEU A 36 4.70 13.74 -7.44
CA LEU A 36 5.16 13.22 -8.74
C LEU A 36 4.78 14.13 -9.92
N MET A 37 3.63 14.81 -9.83
CA MET A 37 3.21 15.82 -10.81
C MET A 37 4.11 17.07 -10.82
N ARG A 38 4.99 17.27 -9.84
CA ARG A 38 5.96 18.39 -9.78
C ARG A 38 7.41 17.96 -10.06
N VAL A 39 7.70 16.67 -10.05
CA VAL A 39 9.03 16.13 -10.35
C VAL A 39 9.38 16.32 -11.83
N ASP A 40 10.67 16.45 -12.15
CA ASP A 40 11.20 16.57 -13.50
C ASP A 40 10.85 15.35 -14.39
N ALA A 41 10.92 15.54 -15.71
CA ALA A 41 10.49 14.53 -16.66
C ALA A 41 11.35 13.25 -16.60
N THR A 42 12.65 13.36 -16.30
CA THR A 42 13.57 12.22 -16.24
C THR A 42 13.21 11.30 -15.09
N ARG A 43 13.11 11.84 -13.87
CA ARG A 43 12.70 11.05 -12.68
C ARG A 43 11.28 10.52 -12.80
N LEU A 44 10.38 11.29 -13.41
CA LEU A 44 9.02 10.84 -13.65
C LEU A 44 8.97 9.67 -14.66
N SER A 45 9.78 9.74 -15.71
CA SER A 45 9.97 8.67 -16.69
C SER A 45 10.46 7.39 -16.02
N GLU A 46 11.51 7.47 -15.18
CA GLU A 46 12.04 6.33 -14.42
C GLU A 46 10.95 5.62 -13.62
N TYR A 47 10.14 6.40 -12.88
CA TYR A 47 9.03 5.86 -12.09
C TYR A 47 7.95 5.19 -12.96
N VAL A 48 7.51 5.85 -14.03
CA VAL A 48 6.42 5.34 -14.88
C VAL A 48 6.83 4.09 -15.66
N VAL A 49 8.10 4.00 -16.07
CA VAL A 49 8.64 2.83 -16.78
C VAL A 49 8.74 1.60 -15.87
N ALA A 50 9.00 1.79 -14.57
CA ALA A 50 9.02 0.71 -13.59
C ALA A 50 7.62 0.11 -13.33
N LEU A 51 6.55 0.84 -13.63
CA LEU A 51 5.18 0.37 -13.40
C LEU A 51 4.70 -0.61 -14.50
N PRO A 52 3.99 -1.70 -14.13
CA PRO A 52 3.37 -2.62 -15.07
C PRO A 52 2.50 -1.95 -16.15
N ARG A 53 2.55 -2.50 -17.37
CA ARG A 53 1.77 -2.02 -18.51
C ARG A 53 0.47 -2.82 -18.65
N LEU A 54 -0.61 -2.34 -18.05
CA LEU A 54 -1.92 -2.98 -18.15
C LEU A 54 -2.71 -2.43 -19.34
N HIS A 55 -2.80 -3.19 -20.42
CA HIS A 55 -3.42 -2.77 -21.69
C HIS A 55 -4.47 -3.76 -22.23
N THR A 56 -4.55 -4.96 -21.63
CA THR A 56 -5.53 -6.00 -21.98
C THR A 56 -6.31 -6.42 -20.74
N VAL A 57 -7.52 -6.95 -20.93
CA VAL A 57 -8.31 -7.56 -19.85
C VAL A 57 -7.51 -8.64 -19.13
N LYS A 58 -6.74 -9.46 -19.87
CA LYS A 58 -5.84 -10.47 -19.29
C LYS A 58 -4.81 -9.86 -18.35
N SER A 59 -4.11 -8.79 -18.76
CA SER A 59 -3.12 -8.12 -17.90
C SER A 59 -3.75 -7.53 -16.64
N TRP A 60 -4.96 -6.98 -16.75
CA TRP A 60 -5.72 -6.47 -15.60
C TRP A 60 -6.12 -7.59 -14.65
N LEU A 61 -6.62 -8.72 -15.17
CA LEU A 61 -6.97 -9.87 -14.35
C LEU A 61 -5.75 -10.45 -13.63
N THR A 62 -4.62 -10.60 -14.33
CA THR A 62 -3.37 -11.06 -13.72
C THR A 62 -2.92 -10.11 -12.61
N PHE A 63 -2.99 -8.79 -12.84
CA PHE A 63 -2.67 -7.80 -11.81
C PHE A 63 -3.60 -7.91 -10.60
N LEU A 64 -4.92 -7.99 -10.79
CA LEU A 64 -5.87 -8.06 -9.68
C LEU A 64 -5.66 -9.32 -8.84
N LEU A 65 -5.45 -10.47 -9.48
CA LEU A 65 -5.18 -11.72 -8.77
C LEU A 65 -3.87 -11.64 -7.98
N ALA A 66 -2.79 -11.11 -8.59
CA ALA A 66 -1.52 -10.92 -7.91
C ALA A 66 -1.60 -9.88 -6.78
N ASN A 67 -2.38 -8.81 -6.96
CA ASN A 67 -2.56 -7.76 -5.97
C ASN A 67 -3.34 -8.28 -4.75
N ILE A 68 -4.40 -9.05 -4.97
CA ILE A 68 -5.18 -9.66 -3.88
C ILE A 68 -4.31 -10.67 -3.12
N SER A 69 -3.69 -11.62 -3.84
CA SER A 69 -2.90 -12.67 -3.18
C SER A 69 -1.64 -12.10 -2.49
N GLY A 70 -0.94 -11.18 -3.15
CA GLY A 70 0.22 -10.47 -2.64
C GLY A 70 -0.13 -9.65 -1.41
N SER A 71 -1.15 -8.77 -1.48
CA SER A 71 -1.56 -7.96 -0.34
C SER A 71 -1.95 -8.84 0.87
N ILE A 72 -2.68 -9.94 0.65
CA ILE A 72 -3.04 -10.86 1.75
C ILE A 72 -1.79 -11.47 2.37
N TRP A 73 -0.90 -12.03 1.55
CA TRP A 73 0.29 -12.71 2.04
C TRP A 73 1.23 -11.75 2.78
N GLU A 74 1.51 -10.60 2.18
CA GLU A 74 2.42 -9.60 2.72
C GLU A 74 1.89 -9.01 4.04
N GLU A 75 0.60 -8.67 4.10
CA GLU A 75 0.01 -8.09 5.32
C GLU A 75 -0.14 -9.14 6.44
N LEU A 76 -0.40 -10.41 6.11
CA LEU A 76 -0.39 -11.47 7.12
C LEU A 76 1.01 -11.65 7.74
N VAL A 77 2.04 -11.78 6.89
CA VAL A 77 3.39 -12.08 7.33
C VAL A 77 4.04 -10.89 8.04
N PHE A 78 3.94 -9.70 7.47
CA PHE A 78 4.73 -8.56 7.97
C PHE A 78 3.99 -7.69 8.98
N ARG A 79 2.66 -7.79 9.08
CA ARG A 79 1.84 -6.91 9.95
C ARG A 79 1.10 -7.73 10.99
N TYR A 80 0.29 -8.70 10.56
CA TYR A 80 -0.52 -9.47 11.50
C TYR A 80 0.33 -10.30 12.46
N LEU A 81 1.31 -11.07 11.96
CA LEU A 81 2.18 -11.89 12.81
C LEU A 81 2.94 -11.06 13.86
N PRO A 82 3.65 -9.97 13.51
CA PRO A 82 4.27 -9.09 14.50
C PRO A 82 3.26 -8.47 15.48
N TYR A 83 2.10 -8.01 14.99
CA TYR A 83 1.08 -7.39 15.82
C TYR A 83 0.53 -8.38 16.86
N VAL A 84 0.08 -9.57 16.45
CA VAL A 84 -0.48 -10.52 17.42
C VAL A 84 0.55 -11.02 18.42
N GLN A 85 1.82 -11.16 18.00
CA GLN A 85 2.90 -11.63 18.86
C GLN A 85 3.29 -10.59 19.92
N PHE A 86 3.30 -9.31 19.56
CA PHE A 86 3.87 -8.25 20.40
C PHE A 86 2.87 -7.19 20.87
N LYS A 87 1.57 -7.26 20.54
CA LYS A 87 0.56 -6.25 20.94
C LYS A 87 0.46 -5.96 22.44
N SER A 88 0.85 -6.92 23.29
CA SER A 88 0.89 -6.74 24.75
C SER A 88 2.16 -6.06 25.27
N GLN A 89 3.16 -5.85 24.39
CA GLN A 89 4.49 -5.34 24.73
C GLN A 89 4.84 -4.18 23.77
N PRO A 90 4.36 -2.95 24.03
CA PRO A 90 4.43 -1.84 23.08
C PRO A 90 5.84 -1.54 22.56
N TRP A 91 6.86 -1.62 23.43
CA TRP A 91 8.25 -1.43 23.02
C TRP A 91 8.72 -2.49 22.01
N LEU A 92 8.44 -3.77 22.28
CA LEU A 92 8.78 -4.85 21.35
C LEU A 92 7.96 -4.77 20.06
N LEU A 93 6.71 -4.30 20.13
CA LEU A 93 5.90 -4.06 18.94
C LEU A 93 6.55 -3.01 18.03
N VAL A 94 7.04 -1.90 18.57
CA VAL A 94 7.76 -0.87 17.79
C VAL A 94 8.98 -1.47 17.10
N VAL A 95 9.79 -2.25 17.82
CA VAL A 95 10.95 -2.94 17.25
C VAL A 95 10.53 -3.91 16.14
N ALA A 96 9.48 -4.68 16.37
CA ALA A 96 8.96 -5.64 15.40
C ALA A 96 8.42 -4.96 14.13
N ILE A 97 7.75 -3.79 14.28
CA ILE A 97 7.28 -2.97 13.15
C ILE A 97 8.47 -2.48 12.32
N ILE A 98 9.51 -1.93 12.95
CA ILE A 98 10.69 -1.43 12.23
C ILE A 98 11.36 -2.57 11.47
N PHE A 99 11.56 -3.72 12.13
CA PHE A 99 12.25 -4.86 11.53
C PHE A 99 11.44 -5.51 10.41
N SER A 100 10.14 -5.74 10.61
CA SER A 100 9.29 -6.35 9.58
C SER A 100 9.11 -5.42 8.37
N SER A 101 9.05 -4.11 8.59
CA SER A 101 8.98 -3.11 7.52
C SER A 101 10.28 -3.01 6.74
N ALA A 102 11.43 -3.13 7.41
CA ALA A 102 12.72 -3.21 6.73
C ALA A 102 12.83 -4.44 5.83
N ILE A 103 12.43 -5.63 6.32
CA ILE A 103 12.44 -6.86 5.52
C ILE A 103 11.48 -6.74 4.32
N PHE A 104 10.27 -6.22 4.55
CA PHE A 104 9.30 -5.94 3.48
C PHE A 104 9.89 -5.01 2.40
N GLY A 105 10.57 -3.94 2.81
CA GLY A 105 11.28 -3.06 1.89
C GLY A 105 12.36 -3.78 1.08
N MET A 106 13.14 -4.65 1.73
CA MET A 106 14.22 -5.41 1.08
C MET A 106 13.72 -6.39 0.01
N GLN A 107 12.47 -6.86 0.07
CA GLN A 107 11.88 -7.67 -1.01
C GLN A 107 11.82 -6.93 -2.36
N HIS A 108 11.92 -5.60 -2.33
CA HIS A 108 11.83 -4.74 -3.51
C HIS A 108 13.20 -4.27 -4.01
N ILE A 109 14.30 -4.85 -3.53
CA ILE A 109 15.67 -4.41 -3.87
C ILE A 109 15.99 -4.47 -5.36
N SER A 110 15.36 -5.37 -6.11
CA SER A 110 15.50 -5.47 -7.57
C SER A 110 15.04 -4.21 -8.30
N SER A 111 14.18 -3.40 -7.67
CA SER A 111 13.70 -2.09 -8.17
C SER A 111 14.56 -0.92 -7.68
N GLY A 112 15.66 -1.20 -6.99
CA GLY A 112 16.62 -0.22 -6.48
C GLY A 112 16.31 0.32 -5.07
N TRP A 113 17.29 0.98 -4.47
CA TRP A 113 17.24 1.46 -3.08
C TRP A 113 16.15 2.50 -2.79
N ARG A 114 15.73 3.28 -3.80
CA ARG A 114 14.59 4.20 -3.66
C ARG A 114 13.29 3.44 -3.40
N GLN A 115 13.08 2.32 -4.09
CA GLN A 115 11.91 1.48 -3.85
C GLN A 115 12.00 0.79 -2.49
N VAL A 116 13.19 0.31 -2.08
CA VAL A 116 13.39 -0.28 -0.74
C VAL A 116 13.00 0.69 0.36
N THR A 117 13.50 1.93 0.31
CA THR A 117 13.21 2.96 1.31
C THR A 117 11.74 3.36 1.31
N TYR A 118 11.12 3.52 0.14
CA TYR A 118 9.69 3.77 0.00
C TYR A 118 8.83 2.63 0.56
N SER A 119 9.10 1.38 0.17
CA SER A 119 8.38 0.20 0.65
C SER A 119 8.57 0.01 2.17
N CYS A 120 9.75 0.31 2.72
CA CYS A 120 9.97 0.30 4.16
C CYS A 120 9.08 1.33 4.88
N ALA A 121 9.01 2.57 4.38
CA ALA A 121 8.15 3.61 4.95
C ALA A 121 6.65 3.24 4.86
N LEU A 122 6.21 2.68 3.73
CA LEU A 122 4.86 2.14 3.59
C LEU A 122 4.60 0.98 4.54
N GLY A 123 5.59 0.10 4.76
CA GLY A 123 5.49 -0.98 5.73
C GLY A 123 5.22 -0.46 7.14
N CYS A 124 5.94 0.57 7.57
CA CYS A 124 5.71 1.21 8.86
C CYS A 124 4.30 1.83 8.94
N PHE A 125 3.85 2.48 7.86
CA PHE A 125 2.50 3.05 7.76
C PHE A 125 1.40 1.99 7.89
N PHE A 126 1.52 0.89 7.14
CA PHE A 126 0.62 -0.26 7.20
C PHE A 126 0.59 -0.92 8.59
N SER A 127 1.75 -1.12 9.21
CA SER A 127 1.85 -1.57 10.60
C SER A 127 1.16 -0.62 11.58
N ALA A 128 1.30 0.69 11.40
CA ALA A 128 0.63 1.68 12.24
C ALA A 128 -0.90 1.63 12.08
N LEU A 129 -1.42 1.39 10.88
CA LEU A 129 -2.86 1.19 10.66
C LEU A 129 -3.39 0.00 11.47
N VAL A 130 -2.69 -1.15 11.43
CA VAL A 130 -3.09 -2.33 12.20
C VAL A 130 -3.01 -2.06 13.70
N TRP A 131 -1.96 -1.37 14.17
CA TRP A 131 -1.82 -1.05 15.58
C TRP A 131 -2.94 -0.11 16.07
N VAL A 132 -3.24 0.96 15.34
CA VAL A 132 -4.26 1.95 15.74
C VAL A 132 -5.67 1.37 15.66
N THR A 133 -5.97 0.60 14.61
CA THR A 133 -7.33 0.05 14.39
C THR A 133 -7.55 -1.29 15.08
N GLY A 134 -6.48 -1.97 15.50
CA GLY A 134 -6.52 -3.34 16.00
C GLY A 134 -6.94 -4.39 14.97
N SER A 135 -7.00 -4.02 13.67
CA SER A 135 -7.58 -4.85 12.61
C SER A 135 -6.68 -4.90 11.38
N ILE A 136 -6.37 -6.11 10.92
CA ILE A 136 -5.59 -6.34 9.69
C ILE A 136 -6.31 -5.80 8.44
N TRP A 137 -7.65 -5.73 8.48
CA TRP A 137 -8.47 -5.30 7.35
C TRP A 137 -8.21 -3.83 6.97
N SER A 138 -7.78 -3.00 7.92
CA SER A 138 -7.36 -1.62 7.62
C SER A 138 -6.17 -1.61 6.66
N SER A 139 -5.12 -2.36 7.00
CA SER A 139 -3.91 -2.43 6.21
C SER A 139 -4.10 -3.19 4.89
N LEU A 140 -4.87 -4.29 4.92
CA LEU A 140 -5.16 -5.06 3.70
C LEU A 140 -5.92 -4.22 2.67
N ALA A 141 -6.93 -3.47 3.12
CA ALA A 141 -7.69 -2.58 2.25
C ALA A 141 -6.82 -1.42 1.75
N ALA A 142 -6.01 -0.82 2.62
CA ALA A 142 -5.06 0.22 2.26
C ALA A 142 -4.08 -0.25 1.17
N HIS A 143 -3.42 -1.39 1.38
CA HIS A 143 -2.45 -1.96 0.45
C HIS A 143 -3.08 -2.26 -0.92
N PHE A 144 -4.21 -2.99 -0.93
CA PHE A 144 -4.89 -3.32 -2.18
C PHE A 144 -5.33 -2.06 -2.95
N VAL A 145 -5.90 -1.07 -2.26
CA VAL A 145 -6.33 0.20 -2.86
C VAL A 145 -5.13 0.99 -3.38
N GLY A 146 -4.03 1.07 -2.64
CA GLY A 146 -2.84 1.82 -3.06
C GLY A 146 -2.20 1.28 -4.34
N ASN A 147 -2.06 -0.04 -4.42
CA ASN A 147 -1.58 -0.70 -5.64
C ASN A 147 -2.53 -0.45 -6.83
N THR A 148 -3.84 -0.51 -6.57
CA THR A 148 -4.86 -0.27 -7.60
C THR A 148 -4.87 1.19 -8.04
N PHE A 149 -4.80 2.14 -7.11
CA PHE A 149 -4.74 3.57 -7.39
C PHE A 149 -3.54 3.93 -8.26
N THR A 150 -2.37 3.37 -7.93
CA THR A 150 -1.12 3.60 -8.66
C THR A 150 -1.28 3.23 -10.14
N LEU A 151 -1.87 2.07 -10.46
CA LEU A 151 -2.00 1.62 -11.86
C LEU A 151 -3.23 2.17 -12.58
N ALA A 152 -4.36 2.31 -11.89
CA ALA A 152 -5.62 2.75 -12.48
C ALA A 152 -5.71 4.27 -12.62
N ILE A 153 -5.13 5.04 -11.70
CA ILE A 153 -5.28 6.50 -11.62
C ILE A 153 -3.95 7.21 -11.84
N ALA A 154 -2.93 6.94 -11.01
CA ALA A 154 -1.68 7.70 -11.05
C ALA A 154 -0.97 7.50 -12.40
N ARG A 155 -0.75 6.25 -12.81
CA ARG A 155 0.01 5.92 -14.03
C ARG A 155 -0.55 6.59 -15.30
N PRO A 156 -1.86 6.55 -15.61
CA PRO A 156 -2.41 7.29 -16.75
C PRO A 156 -2.19 8.80 -16.68
N LEU A 157 -2.35 9.42 -15.51
CA LEU A 157 -2.16 10.86 -15.33
C LEU A 157 -0.71 11.27 -15.51
N LEU A 158 0.22 10.50 -14.94
CA LEU A 158 1.66 10.72 -15.10
C LEU A 158 2.11 10.51 -16.56
N LEU A 159 1.55 9.52 -17.26
CA LEU A 159 1.79 9.33 -18.69
C LEU A 159 1.29 10.50 -19.53
N ARG A 160 0.14 11.10 -19.20
CA ARG A 160 -0.35 12.30 -19.90
C ARG A 160 0.61 13.48 -19.71
N LYS A 161 1.11 13.68 -18.49
CA LYS A 161 2.15 14.69 -18.21
C LYS A 161 3.41 14.45 -19.05
N LEU A 162 3.90 13.22 -19.13
CA LEU A 162 5.08 12.88 -19.93
C LEU A 162 4.86 13.05 -21.44
N ARG A 163 3.66 12.79 -21.97
CA ARG A 163 3.35 13.02 -23.40
C ARG A 163 3.25 14.51 -23.75
N GLY A 164 2.79 15.34 -22.82
CA GLY A 164 2.79 16.80 -22.96
C GLY A 164 4.18 17.42 -22.78
N TYR A 165 5.15 16.64 -22.31
CA TYR A 165 6.56 17.04 -22.25
C TYR A 165 7.22 16.70 -23.59
N SER A 166 7.36 17.70 -24.46
CA SER A 166 8.35 17.65 -25.52
C SER A 166 9.70 17.91 -24.86
N ALA A 167 10.65 16.96 -24.96
CA ALA A 167 12.00 17.23 -24.49
C ALA A 167 12.49 18.51 -25.16
N PRO A 168 13.02 19.49 -24.41
CA PRO A 168 13.88 20.46 -25.05
C PRO A 168 15.09 19.62 -25.53
N PHE A 169 15.40 19.69 -26.83
CA PHE A 169 16.51 19.03 -27.54
C PHE A 169 16.47 17.49 -27.65
#